data_AF-A0A7S1ZMM5-F1
#
_entry.id   AF-A0A7S1ZMM5-F1
#
_cell.length_a   1.000
_cell.length_b   1.000
_cell.length_c   1.000
_cell.angle_alpha   90.00
_cell.angle_beta   90.00
_cell.angle_gamma   90.00
#
_symmetry.space_group_name_H-M   'P 1'
#
loop_
_entity.id
_entity.type
_entity.pdbx_description
1 polymer ?
#
loop_
_entity_poly.entity_id
_entity_poly.type
_entity_poly.pdbx_seq_one_letter_code
_entity_poly.pdbx_strand_id
1 'polypeptide(L)'
;EYGRLRFEKNKGNNPKPLPFIFTSAAEAGWTSVRGGNFVESRLTPKWLKRYIDAKRQVERRLVDHTSPEYMRPVIFRPSLIYSLERIPSLPAVGALFAGNLVGLPFVDRPMSVQALSLAMIRSVKKEDVRGVLRYQQV
;
A
#
# COMPACT_ATOMS: atom_id res chain seq x y z
N GLU A 1 -24.05 7.24 -17.49
CA GLU A 1 -23.54 5.90 -17.84
C GLU A 1 -22.04 6.00 -18.08
N TYR A 2 -21.20 5.31 -17.31
CA TYR A 2 -19.75 5.31 -17.53
C TYR A 2 -19.40 4.27 -18.59
N GLY A 3 -18.65 4.71 -19.61
CA GLY A 3 -18.26 3.92 -20.77
C GLY A 3 -17.60 2.60 -20.40
N ARG A 4 -18.21 1.51 -20.86
CA ARG A 4 -17.71 0.14 -20.71
C ARG A 4 -16.49 0.00 -21.64
N LEU A 5 -15.28 0.05 -21.08
CA LEU A 5 -14.04 -0.23 -21.81
C LEU A 5 -14.14 -1.62 -22.45
N ARG A 6 -14.24 -1.67 -23.78
CA ARG A 6 -14.17 -2.93 -24.54
C ARG A 6 -12.71 -3.33 -24.66
N PHE A 7 -12.33 -4.39 -23.96
CA PHE A 7 -11.06 -5.07 -24.21
C PHE A 7 -11.18 -5.81 -25.54
N GLU A 8 -10.56 -5.28 -26.60
CA GLU A 8 -10.44 -6.00 -27.87
C GLU A 8 -9.57 -7.24 -27.64
N LYS A 9 -10.13 -8.41 -27.96
CA LYS A 9 -9.46 -9.70 -27.82
C LYS A 9 -8.44 -9.85 -28.95
N ASN A 10 -7.22 -9.36 -28.71
CA ASN A 10 -6.10 -9.52 -29.61
C ASN A 10 -5.76 -11.03 -29.72
N LYS A 11 -6.16 -11.67 -30.83
CA LYS A 11 -5.84 -13.07 -31.14
C LYS A 11 -4.38 -13.14 -31.59
N GLY A 12 -3.46 -13.49 -30.70
CA GLY A 12 -2.07 -13.78 -31.09
C GLY A 12 -1.02 -13.72 -29.98
N ASN A 13 -1.31 -13.09 -28.85
CA ASN A 13 -0.46 -13.12 -27.66
C ASN A 13 -1.39 -13.21 -26.45
N ASN A 14 -1.11 -14.09 -25.49
CA ASN A 14 -1.81 -14.03 -24.21
C ASN A 14 -1.60 -12.61 -23.65
N PRO A 15 -2.64 -11.79 -23.47
CA PRO A 15 -2.45 -10.42 -23.04
C PRO A 15 -1.81 -10.43 -21.66
N LYS A 16 -0.71 -9.67 -21.49
CA LYS A 16 -0.05 -9.54 -20.19
C LYS A 16 -1.06 -8.98 -19.18
N PRO A 17 -1.12 -9.52 -17.95
CA PRO A 17 -2.06 -9.03 -16.94
C PRO A 17 -1.87 -7.53 -16.69
N LEU A 18 -2.96 -6.78 -16.66
CA LEU A 18 -2.93 -5.33 -16.47
C LEU A 18 -2.39 -5.01 -15.06
N PRO A 19 -1.30 -4.21 -14.92
CA PRO A 19 -0.84 -3.78 -13.61
C PRO A 19 -1.90 -2.89 -12.94
N PHE A 20 -2.27 -3.23 -11.72
CA PHE A 20 -3.15 -2.42 -10.88
C PHE A 20 -2.43 -2.05 -9.59
N ILE A 21 -2.15 -0.77 -9.42
CA ILE A 21 -1.47 -0.26 -8.22
C ILE A 21 -2.50 0.20 -7.21
N PHE A 22 -2.38 -0.30 -5.98
CA PHE A 22 -3.16 0.16 -4.85
C PHE A 22 -2.26 0.67 -3.72
N THR A 23 -2.49 1.92 -3.31
CA THR A 23 -1.84 2.50 -2.12
C THR A 23 -2.68 2.17 -0.88
N SER A 24 -2.17 1.23 -0.10
CA SER A 24 -2.69 0.87 1.22
C SER A 24 -2.00 1.69 2.32
N ALA A 25 -1.80 1.11 3.50
CA ALA A 25 -1.17 1.72 4.66
C ALA A 25 -0.38 0.67 5.46
N ALA A 26 0.73 1.07 6.10
CA ALA A 26 1.55 0.20 6.94
C ALA A 26 0.72 -0.47 8.05
N GLU A 27 -0.23 0.27 8.63
CA GLU A 27 -1.11 -0.14 9.72
C GLU A 27 -2.06 -1.28 9.31
N ALA A 28 -2.32 -1.47 8.00
CA ALA A 28 -3.02 -2.66 7.50
C ALA A 28 -2.27 -3.96 7.85
N GLY A 29 -0.96 -3.88 8.12
CA GLY A 29 -0.13 -4.99 8.57
C GLY A 29 0.02 -5.14 10.09
N TRP A 30 -0.59 -4.29 10.93
CA TRP A 30 -0.39 -4.34 12.39
C TRP A 30 -0.76 -5.68 13.02
N THR A 31 -1.74 -6.41 12.48
CA THR A 31 -2.09 -7.75 12.96
C THR A 31 -0.95 -8.76 12.82
N SER A 32 0.04 -8.48 11.96
CA SER A 32 1.21 -9.34 11.72
C SER A 32 2.46 -8.95 12.52
N VAL A 33 2.42 -7.89 13.33
CA VAL A 33 3.58 -7.42 14.12
C VAL A 33 3.33 -7.55 15.62
N ARG A 34 4.39 -7.77 16.38
CA ARG A 34 4.31 -7.92 17.85
C ARG A 34 3.68 -6.67 18.47
N GLY A 35 2.63 -6.87 19.25
CA GLY A 35 1.91 -5.78 19.92
C GLY A 35 0.96 -4.97 19.02
N GLY A 36 0.94 -5.21 17.70
CA GLY A 36 0.09 -4.45 16.78
C GLY A 36 -1.41 -4.64 17.05
N ASN A 37 -1.84 -5.84 17.43
CA ASN A 37 -3.24 -6.08 17.87
C ASN A 37 -3.62 -5.26 19.10
N PHE A 38 -2.68 -5.04 20.04
CA PHE A 38 -2.93 -4.22 21.22
C PHE A 38 -3.05 -2.74 20.84
N VAL A 39 -2.13 -2.23 20.02
CA VAL A 39 -2.16 -0.85 19.50
C VAL A 39 -3.46 -0.60 18.73
N GLU A 40 -3.82 -1.53 17.85
CA GLU A 40 -5.04 -1.44 17.06
C GLU A 40 -6.27 -1.46 17.97
N SER A 41 -6.40 -2.43 18.88
CA SER A 41 -7.61 -2.56 19.71
C SER A 41 -7.75 -1.47 20.78
N ARG A 42 -6.66 -1.06 21.45
CA ARG A 42 -6.70 -0.21 22.65
C ARG A 42 -6.32 1.26 22.41
N LEU A 43 -5.41 1.54 21.49
CA LEU A 43 -4.83 2.89 21.32
C LEU A 43 -5.35 3.60 20.07
N THR A 44 -5.91 2.86 19.13
CA THR A 44 -6.30 3.41 17.83
C THR A 44 -7.71 4.01 17.87
N PRO A 45 -7.88 5.29 17.47
CA PRO A 45 -9.19 5.93 17.37
C PRO A 45 -10.15 5.19 16.42
N LYS A 46 -11.46 5.29 16.66
CA LYS A 46 -12.49 4.60 15.85
C LYS A 46 -12.41 4.93 14.35
N TRP A 47 -12.10 6.17 13.99
CA TRP A 47 -11.98 6.58 12.59
C TRP A 47 -10.79 5.88 11.89
N LEU A 48 -9.67 5.73 12.60
CA LEU A 48 -8.46 5.12 12.07
C LEU A 48 -8.63 3.61 11.92
N LYS A 49 -9.32 2.95 12.86
CA LYS A 49 -9.75 1.55 12.72
C LYS A 49 -10.57 1.33 11.46
N ARG A 50 -11.62 2.14 11.25
CA ARG A 50 -12.45 2.07 10.03
C ARG A 50 -11.64 2.28 8.75
N TYR A 51 -10.69 3.22 8.77
CA TYR A 51 -9.79 3.46 7.65
C TYR A 51 -8.92 2.23 7.33
N ILE A 52 -8.30 1.65 8.36
CA ILE A 52 -7.44 0.45 8.22
C ILE A 52 -8.25 -0.75 7.72
N ASP A 53 -9.45 -0.97 8.27
CA ASP A 53 -10.34 -2.05 7.86
C ASP A 53 -10.77 -1.90 6.39
N ALA A 54 -11.10 -0.67 5.96
CA ALA A 54 -11.43 -0.40 4.57
C ALA A 54 -10.24 -0.71 3.63
N LYS A 55 -9.01 -0.34 4.02
CA LYS A 55 -7.80 -0.69 3.25
C LYS A 55 -7.64 -2.22 3.14
N ARG A 56 -7.74 -2.95 4.25
CA ARG A 56 -7.63 -4.43 4.27
C ARG A 56 -8.71 -5.11 3.41
N GLN A 57 -9.92 -4.57 3.37
CA GLN A 57 -10.98 -5.10 2.50
C GLN A 57 -10.62 -4.97 1.01
N VAL A 58 -10.05 -3.84 0.59
CA VAL A 58 -9.57 -3.66 -0.79
C VAL A 58 -8.41 -4.62 -1.08
N GLU A 59 -7.46 -4.77 -0.15
CA GLU A 59 -6.35 -5.72 -0.32
C GLU A 59 -6.84 -7.15 -0.52
N ARG A 60 -7.75 -7.64 0.35
CA ARG A 60 -8.37 -8.97 0.21
C ARG A 60 -9.11 -9.11 -1.10
N ARG A 61 -9.88 -8.11 -1.50
CA ARG A 61 -10.58 -8.13 -2.79
C ARG A 61 -9.58 -8.26 -3.96
N LEU A 62 -8.48 -7.52 -3.91
CA LEU A 62 -7.46 -7.57 -4.96
C LEU A 62 -6.70 -8.90 -4.98
N VAL A 63 -6.41 -9.49 -3.82
CA VAL A 63 -5.67 -10.77 -3.75
C VAL A 63 -6.58 -11.96 -4.07
N ASP A 64 -7.78 -11.99 -3.50
CA ASP A 64 -8.63 -13.19 -3.50
C ASP A 64 -9.61 -13.23 -4.69
N HIS A 65 -9.95 -12.08 -5.27
CA HIS A 65 -11.03 -11.96 -6.28
C HIS A 65 -10.54 -11.43 -7.63
N THR A 66 -9.22 -11.38 -7.85
CA THR A 66 -8.64 -10.95 -9.12
C THR A 66 -8.05 -12.14 -9.85
N SER A 67 -8.54 -12.39 -11.06
CA SER A 67 -7.92 -13.30 -12.02
C SER A 67 -6.49 -12.88 -12.35
N PRO A 68 -5.47 -13.68 -11.95
CA PRO A 68 -4.06 -13.35 -12.22
C PRO A 68 -3.74 -13.24 -13.71
N GLU A 69 -4.55 -13.85 -14.58
CA GLU A 69 -4.48 -13.77 -16.03
C GLU A 69 -4.92 -12.42 -16.61
N TYR A 70 -5.79 -11.68 -15.91
CA TYR A 70 -6.32 -10.40 -16.40
C TYR A 70 -5.70 -9.20 -15.69
N MET A 71 -5.38 -9.32 -14.40
CA MET A 71 -4.89 -8.21 -13.60
C MET A 71 -3.81 -8.66 -12.62
N ARG A 72 -2.76 -7.84 -12.53
CA ARG A 72 -1.64 -7.99 -11.61
C ARG A 72 -1.73 -6.92 -10.53
N PRO A 73 -2.26 -7.24 -9.33
CA PRO A 73 -2.29 -6.29 -8.24
C PRO A 73 -0.89 -6.06 -7.67
N VAL A 74 -0.52 -4.79 -7.47
CA VAL A 74 0.67 -4.35 -6.74
C VAL A 74 0.20 -3.43 -5.62
N ILE A 75 0.27 -3.92 -4.40
CA ILE A 75 -0.30 -3.28 -3.21
C ILE A 75 0.84 -2.71 -2.39
N PHE A 76 0.98 -1.38 -2.35
CA PHE A 76 1.97 -0.72 -1.52
C PHE A 76 1.39 -0.49 -0.12
N ARG A 77 2.08 -0.93 0.93
CA ARG A 77 1.83 -0.53 2.32
C ARG A 77 2.92 0.45 2.79
N PRO A 78 2.87 1.72 2.35
CA PRO A 78 3.82 2.72 2.83
C PRO A 78 3.53 3.05 4.29
N SER A 79 4.58 3.49 5.01
CA SER A 79 4.41 4.24 6.27
C SER A 79 3.81 5.63 5.99
N LEU A 80 3.95 6.56 6.93
CA LEU A 80 3.60 7.95 6.74
C LEU A 80 4.28 8.52 5.48
N ILE A 81 3.45 8.98 4.56
CA ILE A 81 3.89 9.61 3.32
C ILE A 81 4.03 11.11 3.57
N TYR A 82 5.18 11.68 3.23
CA TYR A 82 5.43 13.11 3.39
C TYR A 82 5.91 13.79 2.11
N SER A 83 5.68 15.09 2.04
CA SER A 83 6.27 15.97 1.03
C SER A 83 6.89 17.17 1.73
N LEU A 84 8.06 17.61 1.26
CA LEU A 84 8.71 18.82 1.78
C LEU A 84 7.89 20.08 1.47
N GLU A 85 6.99 20.00 0.48
CA GLU A 85 6.04 21.07 0.14
C GLU A 85 4.86 21.13 1.13
N ARG A 86 4.67 20.11 1.96
CA ARG A 86 3.59 20.03 2.95
C ARG A 86 4.14 20.11 4.38
N ILE A 87 4.68 21.28 4.71
CA ILE A 87 5.32 21.60 6.01
C ILE A 87 4.48 21.17 7.24
N PRO A 88 3.13 21.28 7.27
CA PRO A 88 2.35 20.86 8.44
C PRO A 88 2.42 19.36 8.77
N SER A 89 2.82 18.50 7.82
CA SER A 89 2.98 17.06 8.08
C SER A 89 4.31 16.71 8.77
N LEU A 90 5.30 17.61 8.76
CA LEU A 90 6.67 17.32 9.20
C LEU A 90 6.82 16.97 10.70
N PRO A 91 6.07 17.57 11.65
CA PRO A 91 6.16 17.17 13.06
C PRO A 91 5.76 15.72 13.30
N ALA A 92 4.68 15.24 12.66
CA ALA A 92 4.25 13.85 12.75
C ALA A 92 5.26 12.90 12.10
N VAL A 93 5.88 13.33 10.98
CA VAL A 93 6.97 12.61 10.33
C VAL A 93 8.17 12.45 11.24
N GLY A 94 8.59 13.52 11.91
CA GLY A 94 9.70 13.48 12.87
C GLY A 94 9.46 12.50 14.01
N ALA A 95 8.26 12.50 14.59
CA ALA A 95 7.87 11.57 15.65
C ALA A 95 7.94 10.09 15.21
N LEU A 96 7.46 9.78 14.00
CA LEU A 96 7.52 8.41 13.45
C LEU A 96 8.94 8.01 13.04
N PHE A 97 9.77 8.94 12.54
CA PHE A 97 11.19 8.67 12.31
C PHE A 97 11.91 8.29 13.60
N ALA A 98 11.69 9.05 14.68
CA ALA A 98 12.26 8.74 15.99
C ALA A 98 11.74 7.39 16.53
N GLY A 99 10.44 7.12 16.42
CA GLY A 99 9.85 5.85 16.85
C GLY A 99 10.36 4.64 16.07
N ASN A 100 10.59 4.79 14.75
CA ASN A 100 11.21 3.74 13.93
C ASN A 100 12.68 3.52 14.33
N LEU A 101 13.43 4.59 14.61
CA LEU A 101 14.84 4.51 15.04
C LEU A 101 14.98 3.79 16.39
N VAL A 102 14.02 3.97 17.29
CA VAL A 102 13.94 3.28 18.60
C VAL A 102 13.46 1.83 18.47
N GLY A 103 13.12 1.37 17.26
CA GLY A 103 12.80 -0.03 16.97
C GLY A 103 11.38 -0.45 17.35
N LEU A 104 10.43 0.48 17.42
CA LEU A 104 9.02 0.13 17.65
C LEU A 104 8.50 -0.71 16.47
N PRO A 105 8.03 -1.96 16.70
CA PRO A 105 7.73 -2.92 15.63
C PRO A 105 6.50 -2.56 14.79
N PHE A 106 5.79 -1.48 15.15
CA PHE A 106 4.59 -0.97 14.48
C PHE A 106 4.78 0.42 13.87
N VAL A 107 5.99 0.99 13.96
CA VAL A 107 6.35 2.29 13.38
C VAL A 107 7.32 2.05 12.22
N ASP A 108 6.81 2.15 10.99
CA ASP A 108 7.62 2.01 9.78
C ASP A 108 8.30 3.34 9.40
N ARG A 109 9.41 3.28 8.67
CA ARG A 109 10.16 4.46 8.22
C ARG A 109 9.28 5.33 7.29
N PRO A 110 9.11 6.64 7.57
CA PRO A 110 8.36 7.52 6.67
C PRO A 110 9.00 7.62 5.27
N MET A 111 8.16 7.78 4.26
CA MET A 111 8.57 7.76 2.84
C MET A 111 8.14 9.04 2.14
N SER A 112 8.98 9.59 1.27
CA SER A 112 8.60 10.76 0.48
C SER A 112 7.61 10.36 -0.64
N VAL A 113 6.73 11.30 -1.02
CA VAL A 113 5.82 11.11 -2.17
C VAL A 113 6.61 10.75 -3.43
N GLN A 114 7.78 11.37 -3.63
CA GLN A 114 8.63 11.14 -4.79
C GLN A 114 9.19 9.72 -4.81
N ALA A 115 9.68 9.22 -3.67
CA ALA A 115 10.20 7.85 -3.55
C ALA A 115 9.10 6.82 -3.81
N LEU A 116 7.93 6.99 -3.20
CA LEU A 116 6.78 6.11 -3.40
C LEU A 116 6.32 6.11 -4.86
N SER A 117 6.23 7.27 -5.49
CA SER A 117 5.80 7.40 -6.89
C SER A 117 6.80 6.75 -7.85
N LEU A 118 8.09 6.92 -7.61
CA LEU A 118 9.14 6.28 -8.40
C LEU A 118 9.08 4.75 -8.30
N ALA A 119 8.86 4.22 -7.09
CA ALA A 119 8.72 2.79 -6.88
C ALA A 119 7.45 2.23 -7.54
N MET A 120 6.33 2.96 -7.48
CA MET A 120 5.10 2.62 -8.20
C MET A 120 5.36 2.52 -9.71
N ILE A 121 5.97 3.54 -10.33
CA ILE A 121 6.30 3.54 -11.76
C ILE A 121 7.23 2.36 -12.12
N ARG A 122 8.23 2.08 -11.29
CA ARG A 122 9.13 0.93 -11.49
C ARG A 122 8.39 -0.40 -11.42
N SER A 123 7.41 -0.54 -10.51
CA SER A 123 6.61 -1.76 -10.37
C SER A 123 5.67 -2.02 -11.55
N VAL A 124 5.21 -0.96 -12.25
CA VAL A 124 4.43 -1.11 -13.49
C VAL A 124 5.26 -1.87 -14.54
N LYS A 125 6.54 -1.50 -14.69
CA LYS A 125 7.45 -2.07 -15.70
C LYS A 125 7.94 -3.49 -15.38
N LYS A 126 7.91 -3.89 -14.10
CA LYS A 126 8.38 -5.18 -13.63
C LYS A 126 7.22 -6.18 -13.54
N GLU A 127 7.28 -7.25 -14.34
CA GLU A 127 6.20 -8.25 -14.44
C GLU A 127 6.18 -9.26 -13.28
N ASP A 128 7.32 -9.44 -12.62
CA ASP A 128 7.50 -10.29 -11.45
C ASP A 128 6.93 -9.66 -10.18
N VAL A 129 6.90 -8.32 -10.10
CA VAL A 129 6.39 -7.59 -8.94
C VAL A 129 4.86 -7.67 -8.86
N ARG A 130 4.37 -8.29 -7.78
CA ARG A 130 2.93 -8.47 -7.49
C ARG A 130 2.69 -8.63 -5.99
N GLY A 131 1.44 -8.49 -5.58
CA GLY A 131 1.01 -8.69 -4.19
C GLY A 131 1.37 -7.52 -3.29
N VAL A 132 1.48 -7.78 -1.99
CA VAL A 132 1.72 -6.77 -0.95
C VAL A 132 3.20 -6.47 -0.81
N LEU A 133 3.57 -5.19 -0.97
CA LEU A 133 4.91 -4.64 -0.82
C LEU A 133 4.97 -3.75 0.42
N ARG A 134 5.89 -4.07 1.34
CA ARG A 134 6.22 -3.23 2.51
C ARG A 134 7.36 -2.26 2.17
N TYR A 135 7.58 -1.25 3.01
CA TYR A 135 8.62 -0.22 2.77
C TYR A 135 10.03 -0.78 2.50
N GLN A 136 10.37 -1.98 3.00
CA GLN A 136 11.67 -2.64 2.78
C GLN A 136 11.82 -3.24 1.37
N GLN A 137 10.71 -3.44 0.68
CA GLN A 137 10.62 -4.10 -0.64
C GLN A 137 10.38 -3.10 -1.77
N VAL A 138 10.36 -1.80 -1.42
CA VAL A 138 9.99 -0.66 -2.27
C VAL A 138 11.23 0.17 -2.58
#